data_AF-A0A352X541-F1
#
_entry.id   AF-A0A352X541-F1
#
_cell.length_a   1.000
_cell.length_b   1.000
_cell.length_c   1.000
_cell.angle_alpha   90.00
_cell.angle_beta   90.00
_cell.angle_gamma   90.00
#
_symmetry.space_group_name_H-M   'P 1'
#
loop_
_entity.id
_entity.type
_entity.pdbx_description
1 polymer ?
#
loop_
_entity_poly.entity_id
_entity_poly.type
_entity_poly.pdbx_seq_one_letter_code
_entity_poly.pdbx_strand_id
1 'polypeptide(L)'
;MVLIFKRTILSILIFTFLSACQSENKTAKKIQKDTAATEIEGSLVFNNVTLNQADEKGSPVWQVKAKKATYIKDKKIANIEQPTGDLFQDGKLVLRVSADNGEVHEDGEKILLKGQIVATDTRNGAVLKGDELEWFPKQDLLWVRNNLKGNHPQLQVTGNEGKYFTRQEQIELQGNVVAIAKDPDLQMKTEHFIWQIKENKAIGDKRLQMERYKDKIVTDRVESDLSEYNLKTKIATLKKNIQLTSIEPPVLIAGNAALWDVKNQTVLSTQPVKIIHQKEQLVITGNEGRVDLAKRVANLTGGVQGIGTRNQSQLYATQMRWDISTQNIDASGNVIYKQLNPPLNVTGATARGKLQDQSVVVNSGSGSRVVTEIIP
;
A
#
# COMPACT_ATOMS: atom_id res chain seq x y z
N MET A 1 -64.58 5.75 -42.27
CA MET A 1 -65.41 5.01 -43.24
C MET A 1 -66.10 3.89 -42.46
N VAL A 2 -67.43 4.02 -42.32
CA VAL A 2 -68.45 3.05 -41.82
C VAL A 2 -68.29 2.58 -40.36
N LEU A 3 -68.94 3.21 -39.36
CA LEU A 3 -70.35 3.12 -38.91
C LEU A 3 -70.67 1.85 -38.06
N ILE A 4 -70.90 1.99 -36.73
CA ILE A 4 -72.22 2.13 -36.02
C ILE A 4 -72.74 0.75 -35.53
N PHE A 5 -72.82 0.50 -34.19
CA PHE A 5 -74.00 0.64 -33.30
C PHE A 5 -75.12 -0.39 -33.68
N LYS A 6 -75.84 -1.14 -32.83
CA LYS A 6 -76.33 -0.94 -31.44
C LYS A 6 -77.18 -2.18 -31.03
N ARG A 7 -77.25 -2.48 -29.71
CA ARG A 7 -78.37 -3.06 -28.90
C ARG A 7 -78.89 -4.48 -29.24
N THR A 8 -79.20 -5.34 -28.26
CA THR A 8 -80.44 -5.28 -27.46
C THR A 8 -80.37 -6.18 -26.19
N ILE A 9 -81.10 -5.76 -25.16
CA ILE A 9 -81.29 -6.32 -23.81
C ILE A 9 -82.21 -7.56 -23.83
N LEU A 10 -81.95 -8.58 -23.00
CA LEU A 10 -83.03 -9.30 -22.29
C LEU A 10 -82.48 -10.08 -21.07
N SER A 11 -83.00 -9.74 -19.89
CA SER A 11 -82.82 -10.49 -18.63
C SER A 11 -83.64 -11.78 -18.65
N ILE A 12 -83.12 -12.86 -18.04
CA ILE A 12 -83.94 -13.87 -17.36
C ILE A 12 -83.13 -14.48 -16.19
N LEU A 13 -83.76 -14.43 -15.03
CA LEU A 13 -83.41 -15.05 -13.75
C LEU A 13 -83.88 -16.51 -13.78
N ILE A 14 -83.21 -17.44 -13.07
CA ILE A 14 -83.80 -18.51 -12.20
C ILE A 14 -82.80 -19.66 -11.94
N PHE A 15 -82.32 -19.68 -10.70
CA PHE A 15 -82.35 -20.77 -9.71
C PHE A 15 -82.00 -22.24 -10.07
N THR A 16 -80.82 -22.63 -9.54
CA THR A 16 -80.56 -23.73 -8.57
C THR A 16 -80.52 -25.22 -8.93
N PHE A 17 -79.42 -25.79 -8.38
CA PHE A 17 -79.19 -27.12 -7.79
C PHE A 17 -79.26 -28.33 -8.72
N LEU A 18 -78.10 -28.99 -8.87
CA LEU A 18 -77.92 -30.38 -8.44
C LEU A 18 -76.44 -30.65 -8.15
N SER A 19 -76.21 -31.20 -6.96
CA SER A 19 -74.93 -31.61 -6.39
C SER A 19 -74.29 -32.77 -7.14
N ALA A 20 -72.97 -32.72 -7.32
CA ALA A 20 -72.14 -33.91 -7.48
C ALA A 20 -70.88 -33.74 -6.62
N CYS A 21 -70.66 -34.70 -5.73
CA CYS A 21 -69.49 -34.80 -4.87
C CYS A 21 -68.21 -34.83 -5.70
N GLN A 22 -67.22 -34.01 -5.35
CA GLN A 22 -65.84 -34.36 -5.68
C GLN A 22 -64.90 -33.89 -4.57
N SER A 23 -64.16 -34.88 -4.08
CA SER A 23 -63.29 -34.90 -2.92
C SER A 23 -62.49 -33.63 -2.70
N GLU A 24 -62.54 -33.15 -1.45
CA GLU A 24 -61.64 -32.17 -0.88
C GLU A 24 -60.18 -32.41 -1.32
N ASN A 25 -59.52 -31.31 -1.69
CA ASN A 25 -58.08 -31.14 -1.93
C ASN A 25 -57.21 -31.48 -0.68
N LYS A 26 -57.38 -32.68 -0.12
CA LYS A 26 -56.48 -33.24 0.90
C LYS A 26 -55.17 -33.73 0.27
N THR A 27 -55.19 -34.20 -0.97
CA THR A 27 -53.98 -34.70 -1.66
C THR A 27 -53.03 -33.56 -2.05
N ALA A 28 -53.51 -32.42 -2.54
CA ALA A 28 -52.66 -31.28 -2.90
C ALA A 28 -52.05 -30.57 -1.67
N LYS A 29 -52.81 -30.45 -0.56
CA LYS A 29 -52.28 -29.94 0.71
C LYS A 29 -51.32 -30.93 1.39
N LYS A 30 -51.52 -32.25 1.20
CA LYS A 30 -50.61 -33.27 1.71
C LYS A 30 -49.32 -33.33 0.89
N ILE A 31 -49.38 -33.15 -0.43
CA ILE A 31 -48.19 -33.04 -1.28
C ILE A 31 -47.39 -31.76 -0.96
N GLN A 32 -48.01 -30.59 -0.76
CA GLN A 32 -47.24 -29.40 -0.33
C GLN A 32 -46.65 -29.52 1.09
N LYS A 33 -47.32 -30.24 1.99
CA LYS A 33 -46.83 -30.49 3.35
C LYS A 33 -45.76 -31.58 3.41
N ASP A 34 -45.85 -32.60 2.53
CA ASP A 34 -44.83 -33.62 2.34
C ASP A 34 -43.65 -33.06 1.55
N THR A 35 -43.83 -32.24 0.50
CA THR A 35 -42.73 -31.57 -0.23
C THR A 35 -41.98 -30.57 0.66
N ALA A 36 -42.66 -29.85 1.57
CA ALA A 36 -41.98 -29.05 2.60
C ALA A 36 -41.29 -29.89 3.70
N ALA A 37 -41.70 -31.16 3.89
CA ALA A 37 -41.07 -32.09 4.83
C ALA A 37 -39.98 -32.97 4.17
N THR A 38 -39.91 -33.04 2.84
CA THR A 38 -38.93 -33.88 2.11
C THR A 38 -37.62 -33.13 1.80
N GLU A 39 -37.56 -31.80 1.98
CA GLU A 39 -36.27 -31.04 1.96
C GLU A 39 -35.40 -31.27 3.22
N ILE A 40 -35.85 -32.10 4.17
CA ILE A 40 -35.21 -32.31 5.48
C ILE A 40 -34.37 -33.62 5.51
N GLU A 41 -34.54 -34.55 4.57
CA GLU A 41 -33.68 -35.74 4.51
C GLU A 41 -32.26 -35.35 4.07
N GLY A 42 -31.33 -35.30 5.04
CA GLY A 42 -29.90 -35.05 4.79
C GLY A 42 -29.36 -33.71 5.30
N SER A 43 -30.19 -32.84 5.89
CA SER A 43 -29.73 -31.59 6.52
C SER A 43 -29.92 -31.57 8.04
N LEU A 44 -28.92 -31.04 8.76
CA LEU A 44 -28.95 -30.84 10.21
C LEU A 44 -28.95 -29.34 10.51
N VAL A 45 -29.92 -28.89 11.31
CA VAL A 45 -30.07 -27.47 11.69
C VAL A 45 -29.77 -27.29 13.17
N PHE A 46 -28.86 -26.39 13.48
CA PHE A 46 -28.46 -26.03 14.84
C PHE A 46 -28.77 -24.55 15.08
N ASN A 47 -29.42 -24.23 16.19
CA ASN A 47 -29.70 -22.85 16.60
C ASN A 47 -28.85 -22.51 17.83
N ASN A 48 -28.30 -21.30 17.88
CA ASN A 48 -27.43 -20.82 18.94
C ASN A 48 -26.29 -21.82 19.26
N VAL A 49 -25.46 -22.08 18.26
CA VAL A 49 -24.49 -23.18 18.29
C VAL A 49 -23.08 -22.67 18.54
N THR A 50 -22.29 -23.50 19.22
CA THR A 50 -20.83 -23.38 19.26
C THR A 50 -20.25 -24.63 18.61
N LEU A 51 -19.50 -24.43 17.53
CA LEU A 51 -18.74 -25.47 16.83
C LEU A 51 -17.27 -25.33 17.21
N ASN A 52 -16.55 -26.43 17.38
CA ASN A 52 -15.11 -26.41 17.64
C ASN A 52 -14.43 -27.60 16.97
N GLN A 53 -13.13 -27.45 16.72
CA GLN A 53 -12.26 -28.54 16.26
C GLN A 53 -10.99 -28.54 17.10
N ALA A 54 -10.52 -29.74 17.40
CA ALA A 54 -9.23 -29.99 18.03
C ALA A 54 -8.33 -30.82 17.10
N ASP A 55 -7.01 -30.70 17.29
CA ASP A 55 -6.02 -31.54 16.62
C ASP A 55 -5.98 -32.96 17.23
N GLU A 56 -5.14 -33.83 16.68
CA GLU A 56 -4.95 -35.21 17.16
C GLU A 56 -4.52 -35.30 18.64
N LYS A 57 -3.95 -34.22 19.19
CA LYS A 57 -3.51 -34.11 20.58
C LYS A 57 -4.58 -33.48 21.49
N GLY A 58 -5.74 -33.11 20.94
CA GLY A 58 -6.82 -32.45 21.67
C GLY A 58 -6.65 -30.93 21.82
N SER A 59 -5.66 -30.32 21.17
CA SER A 59 -5.45 -28.87 21.21
C SER A 59 -6.47 -28.16 20.31
N PRO A 60 -7.08 -27.04 20.73
CA PRO A 60 -8.03 -26.33 19.90
C PRO A 60 -7.35 -25.81 18.63
N VAL A 61 -8.02 -25.96 17.48
CA VAL A 61 -7.62 -25.41 16.19
C VAL A 61 -8.50 -24.21 15.85
N TRP A 62 -9.81 -24.33 16.04
CA TRP A 62 -10.75 -23.22 15.90
C TRP A 62 -12.01 -23.44 16.74
N GLN A 63 -12.70 -22.34 17.00
CA GLN A 63 -14.01 -22.30 17.63
C GLN A 63 -14.89 -21.29 16.89
N VAL A 64 -16.14 -21.63 16.59
CA VAL A 64 -17.10 -20.73 15.92
C VAL A 64 -18.40 -20.69 16.72
N LYS A 65 -18.86 -19.49 17.05
CA LYS A 65 -20.20 -19.22 17.59
C LYS A 65 -21.07 -18.64 16.49
N ALA A 66 -22.34 -19.07 16.44
CA ALA A 66 -23.26 -18.61 15.42
C ALA A 66 -24.71 -18.61 15.90
N LYS A 67 -25.53 -17.74 15.30
CA LYS A 67 -26.97 -17.69 15.57
C LYS A 67 -27.67 -18.93 15.03
N LYS A 68 -27.26 -19.40 13.86
CA LYS A 68 -27.77 -20.60 13.21
C LYS A 68 -26.69 -21.25 12.35
N ALA A 69 -26.65 -22.58 12.34
CA ALA A 69 -25.86 -23.34 11.39
C ALA A 69 -26.73 -24.43 10.73
N THR A 70 -26.62 -24.58 9.42
CA THR A 70 -27.29 -25.65 8.66
C THR A 70 -26.23 -26.47 7.93
N TYR A 71 -26.06 -27.73 8.32
CA TYR A 71 -25.16 -28.68 7.67
C TYR A 71 -25.92 -29.51 6.65
N ILE A 72 -25.39 -29.62 5.43
CA ILE A 72 -25.96 -30.40 4.33
C ILE A 72 -25.01 -31.57 4.06
N LYS A 73 -25.39 -32.76 4.54
CA LYS A 73 -24.49 -33.92 4.59
C LYS A 73 -23.97 -34.33 3.22
N ASP A 74 -24.84 -34.38 2.21
CA ASP A 74 -24.49 -34.83 0.86
C ASP A 74 -23.52 -33.89 0.15
N LYS A 75 -23.52 -32.61 0.54
CA LYS A 75 -22.63 -31.58 -0.02
C LYS A 75 -21.40 -31.32 0.84
N LYS A 76 -21.34 -31.85 2.06
CA LYS A 76 -20.33 -31.51 3.09
C LYS A 76 -20.13 -30.00 3.28
N ILE A 77 -21.24 -29.26 3.27
CA ILE A 77 -21.24 -27.80 3.45
C ILE A 77 -22.05 -27.44 4.69
N ALA A 78 -21.50 -26.57 5.54
CA ALA A 78 -22.22 -25.91 6.63
C ALA A 78 -22.44 -24.43 6.31
N ASN A 79 -23.68 -23.98 6.26
CA ASN A 79 -24.03 -22.56 6.17
C ASN A 79 -24.20 -21.98 7.58
N ILE A 80 -23.61 -20.82 7.86
CA ILE A 80 -23.52 -20.23 9.19
C ILE A 80 -24.00 -18.78 9.16
N GLU A 81 -25.00 -18.46 9.98
CA GLU A 81 -25.54 -17.10 10.14
C GLU A 81 -24.84 -16.38 11.30
N GLN A 82 -24.32 -15.17 11.03
CA GLN A 82 -23.60 -14.31 11.97
C GLN A 82 -22.46 -15.04 12.71
N PRO A 83 -21.50 -15.65 11.99
CA PRO A 83 -20.39 -16.33 12.62
C PRO A 83 -19.47 -15.36 13.38
N THR A 84 -19.01 -15.79 14.55
CA THR A 84 -17.83 -15.25 15.24
C THR A 84 -16.88 -16.39 15.55
N GLY A 85 -15.70 -16.37 14.96
CA GLY A 85 -14.69 -17.41 15.03
C GLY A 85 -13.43 -16.98 15.78
N ASP A 86 -12.87 -17.90 16.54
CA ASP A 86 -11.55 -17.84 17.17
C ASP A 86 -10.64 -18.89 16.50
N LEU A 87 -9.46 -18.48 16.07
CA LEU A 87 -8.43 -19.36 15.49
C LEU A 87 -7.25 -19.50 16.45
N PHE A 88 -6.82 -20.73 16.65
CA PHE A 88 -5.71 -21.09 17.50
C PHE A 88 -4.54 -21.61 16.67
N GLN A 89 -3.34 -21.16 17.00
CA GLN A 89 -2.09 -21.72 16.50
C GLN A 89 -1.25 -22.14 17.70
N ASP A 90 -0.77 -23.37 17.68
CA ASP A 90 0.06 -23.94 18.74
C ASP A 90 -0.60 -23.78 20.14
N GLY A 91 -1.93 -23.96 20.18
CA GLY A 91 -2.77 -23.83 21.38
C GLY A 91 -3.06 -22.39 21.83
N LYS A 92 -2.61 -21.36 21.10
CA LYS A 92 -2.81 -19.94 21.44
C LYS A 92 -3.77 -19.28 20.48
N LEU A 93 -4.69 -18.47 21.00
CA LEU A 93 -5.58 -17.65 20.19
C LEU A 93 -4.76 -16.61 19.40
N VAL A 94 -4.81 -16.67 18.07
CA VAL A 94 -4.06 -15.77 17.18
C VAL A 94 -4.97 -14.84 16.39
N LEU A 95 -6.21 -15.23 16.10
CA LEU A 95 -7.11 -14.45 15.27
C LEU A 95 -8.55 -14.56 15.76
N ARG A 96 -9.27 -13.44 15.73
CA ARG A 96 -10.73 -13.39 15.86
C ARG A 96 -11.34 -12.91 14.56
N VAL A 97 -12.37 -13.58 14.06
CA VAL A 97 -13.03 -13.23 12.80
C VAL A 97 -14.54 -13.15 13.00
N SER A 98 -15.19 -12.13 12.45
CA SER A 98 -16.65 -12.04 12.40
C SER A 98 -17.11 -11.67 10.99
N ALA A 99 -18.31 -12.10 10.62
CA ALA A 99 -18.97 -11.76 9.35
C ALA A 99 -20.50 -11.85 9.48
N ASP A 100 -21.22 -11.41 8.45
CA ASP A 100 -22.68 -11.55 8.37
C ASP A 100 -23.09 -12.99 8.08
N ASN A 101 -22.37 -13.68 7.19
CA ASN A 101 -22.61 -15.06 6.80
C ASN A 101 -21.29 -15.82 6.61
N GLY A 102 -21.35 -17.14 6.76
CA GLY A 102 -20.22 -18.02 6.47
C GLY A 102 -20.63 -19.36 5.88
N GLU A 103 -19.71 -19.99 5.16
CA GLU A 103 -19.82 -21.34 4.65
C GLU A 103 -18.55 -22.12 5.01
N VAL A 104 -18.71 -23.32 5.55
CA VAL A 104 -17.61 -24.25 5.81
C VAL A 104 -17.72 -25.39 4.81
N HIS A 105 -16.69 -25.57 4.00
CA HIS A 105 -16.61 -26.57 2.93
C HIS A 105 -15.64 -27.68 3.33
N GLU A 106 -15.93 -28.91 2.88
CA GLU A 106 -15.05 -30.08 2.99
C GLU A 106 -14.50 -30.25 4.42
N ASP A 107 -15.41 -30.33 5.39
CA ASP A 107 -15.07 -30.57 6.80
C ASP A 107 -14.07 -29.55 7.40
N GLY A 108 -14.05 -28.32 6.89
CA GLY A 108 -13.23 -27.22 7.41
C GLY A 108 -11.95 -26.94 6.64
N GLU A 109 -11.73 -27.58 5.48
CA GLU A 109 -10.56 -27.29 4.65
C GLU A 109 -10.61 -25.90 4.00
N LYS A 110 -11.82 -25.39 3.73
CA LYS A 110 -12.05 -24.05 3.21
C LYS A 110 -13.23 -23.39 3.92
N ILE A 111 -13.02 -22.16 4.37
CA ILE A 111 -14.07 -21.36 5.02
C ILE A 111 -14.27 -20.09 4.19
N LEU A 112 -15.51 -19.82 3.81
CA LEU A 112 -15.92 -18.61 3.11
C LEU A 112 -16.71 -17.74 4.05
N LEU A 113 -16.35 -16.48 4.18
CA LEU A 113 -17.11 -15.49 4.95
C LEU A 113 -17.54 -14.36 4.01
N LYS A 114 -18.76 -13.85 4.23
CA LYS A 114 -19.35 -12.77 3.42
C LYS A 114 -20.05 -11.75 4.29
N GLY A 115 -19.88 -10.48 3.92
CA GLY A 115 -20.52 -9.32 4.54
C GLY A 115 -19.82 -8.87 5.83
N GLN A 116 -19.51 -7.58 5.89
CA GLN A 116 -18.96 -6.87 7.06
C GLN A 116 -17.88 -7.64 7.81
N ILE A 117 -16.88 -8.13 7.07
CA ILE A 117 -15.86 -8.99 7.65
C ILE A 117 -14.93 -8.16 8.51
N VAL A 118 -14.63 -8.65 9.71
CA VAL A 118 -13.62 -8.09 10.60
C VAL A 118 -12.76 -9.21 11.13
N ALA A 119 -11.49 -9.23 10.75
CA ALA A 119 -10.48 -10.14 11.26
C ALA A 119 -9.46 -9.37 12.10
N THR A 120 -9.25 -9.75 13.35
CA THR A 120 -8.33 -9.11 14.29
C THR A 120 -7.28 -10.09 14.75
N ASP A 121 -6.01 -9.78 14.51
CA ASP A 121 -4.89 -10.55 15.06
C ASP A 121 -4.62 -10.10 16.49
N THR A 122 -4.71 -11.04 17.43
CA THR A 122 -4.59 -10.74 18.87
C THR A 122 -3.15 -10.51 19.31
N ARG A 123 -2.16 -10.93 18.51
CA ARG A 123 -0.73 -10.82 18.85
C ARG A 123 -0.18 -9.44 18.55
N ASN A 124 -0.60 -8.86 17.42
CA ASN A 124 -0.10 -7.57 16.93
C ASN A 124 -1.18 -6.47 16.86
N GLY A 125 -2.46 -6.80 17.02
CA GLY A 125 -3.56 -5.84 17.02
C GLY A 125 -3.96 -5.34 15.63
N ALA A 126 -3.45 -5.94 14.55
CA ALA A 126 -3.86 -5.61 13.19
C ALA A 126 -5.33 -6.02 12.96
N VAL A 127 -6.09 -5.14 12.31
CA VAL A 127 -7.49 -5.37 11.96
C VAL A 127 -7.65 -5.30 10.46
N LEU A 128 -8.13 -6.37 9.85
CA LEU A 128 -8.48 -6.47 8.44
C LEU A 128 -10.00 -6.43 8.29
N LYS A 129 -10.48 -5.66 7.33
CA LYS A 129 -11.89 -5.56 6.95
C LYS A 129 -12.05 -5.75 5.45
N GLY A 130 -13.17 -6.33 5.04
CA GLY A 130 -13.53 -6.51 3.63
C GLY A 130 -14.93 -7.11 3.50
N ASP A 131 -15.33 -7.40 2.27
CA ASP A 131 -16.67 -7.95 2.00
C ASP A 131 -16.67 -9.46 1.80
N GLU A 132 -15.55 -10.02 1.34
CA GLU A 132 -15.37 -11.46 1.13
C GLU A 132 -14.03 -11.93 1.70
N LEU A 133 -14.06 -13.08 2.37
CA LEU A 133 -12.87 -13.70 2.94
C LEU A 133 -12.90 -15.18 2.66
N GLU A 134 -11.84 -15.70 2.05
CA GLU A 134 -11.55 -17.12 2.00
C GLU A 134 -10.45 -17.44 3.02
N TRP A 135 -10.70 -18.43 3.87
CA TRP A 135 -9.73 -18.90 4.83
C TRP A 135 -9.35 -20.34 4.54
N PHE A 136 -8.04 -20.58 4.52
CA PHE A 136 -7.41 -21.88 4.30
C PHE A 136 -6.62 -22.26 5.55
N PRO A 137 -7.23 -22.96 6.55
CA PRO A 137 -6.60 -23.23 7.83
C PRO A 137 -5.26 -23.97 7.71
N LYS A 138 -5.19 -25.00 6.86
CA LYS A 138 -3.96 -25.79 6.64
C LYS A 138 -2.80 -24.98 6.03
N GLN A 139 -3.11 -23.85 5.39
CA GLN A 139 -2.12 -22.96 4.76
C GLN A 139 -1.83 -21.72 5.61
N ASP A 140 -2.48 -21.57 6.77
CA ASP A 140 -2.34 -20.41 7.64
C ASP A 140 -2.63 -19.07 6.91
N LEU A 141 -3.53 -19.11 5.92
CA LEU A 141 -3.76 -18.04 4.95
C LEU A 141 -5.22 -17.55 4.97
N LEU A 142 -5.38 -16.23 5.11
CA LEU A 142 -6.65 -15.55 4.85
C LEU A 142 -6.53 -14.71 3.60
N TRP A 143 -7.45 -14.87 2.67
CA TRP A 143 -7.54 -14.08 1.45
C TRP A 143 -8.79 -13.21 1.51
N VAL A 144 -8.59 -11.90 1.61
CA VAL A 144 -9.65 -10.91 1.67
C VAL A 144 -9.77 -10.22 0.32
N ARG A 145 -11.00 -10.07 -0.17
CA ARG A 145 -11.31 -9.39 -1.43
C ARG A 145 -12.41 -8.36 -1.21
N ASN A 146 -12.44 -7.38 -2.11
CA ASN A 146 -13.41 -6.31 -2.19
C ASN A 146 -13.37 -5.39 -0.95
N ASN A 147 -13.12 -4.10 -1.20
CA ASN A 147 -13.07 -3.07 -0.15
C ASN A 147 -12.11 -3.40 1.00
N LEU A 148 -10.96 -4.04 0.71
CA LEU A 148 -9.98 -4.40 1.73
C LEU A 148 -9.44 -3.14 2.43
N LYS A 149 -9.53 -3.15 3.76
CA LYS A 149 -8.92 -2.15 4.64
C LYS A 149 -8.18 -2.84 5.77
N GLY A 150 -6.89 -2.57 5.89
CA GLY A 150 -6.07 -2.96 7.04
C GLY A 150 -5.79 -1.76 7.94
N ASN A 151 -5.86 -1.96 9.25
CA ASN A 151 -5.62 -0.92 10.24
C ASN A 151 -4.75 -1.43 11.38
N HIS A 152 -3.73 -0.65 11.72
CA HIS A 152 -2.83 -0.88 12.85
C HIS A 152 -2.25 0.47 13.30
N PRO A 153 -1.79 0.62 14.56
CA PRO A 153 -1.30 1.91 15.07
C PRO A 153 -0.21 2.56 14.21
N GLN A 154 0.66 1.77 13.58
CA GLN A 154 1.77 2.26 12.76
C GLN A 154 1.41 2.47 11.28
N LEU A 155 0.42 1.75 10.75
CA LEU A 155 0.14 1.71 9.31
C LEU A 155 -1.33 1.38 9.04
N GLN A 156 -1.92 2.11 8.10
CA GLN A 156 -3.24 1.84 7.53
C GLN A 156 -3.06 1.50 6.06
N VAL A 157 -3.78 0.50 5.54
CA VAL A 157 -3.64 0.05 4.15
C VAL A 157 -5.00 -0.16 3.50
N THR A 158 -5.11 0.10 2.21
CA THR A 158 -6.26 -0.26 1.37
C THR A 158 -5.78 -0.88 0.07
N GLY A 159 -6.55 -1.79 -0.51
CA GLY A 159 -6.27 -2.41 -1.81
C GLY A 159 -7.48 -3.16 -2.35
N ASN A 160 -7.38 -3.70 -3.57
CA ASN A 160 -8.46 -4.49 -4.17
C ASN A 160 -8.57 -5.87 -3.50
N GLU A 161 -7.42 -6.51 -3.26
CA GLU A 161 -7.31 -7.79 -2.60
C GLU A 161 -6.09 -7.83 -1.68
N GLY A 162 -6.10 -8.77 -0.74
CA GLY A 162 -4.95 -9.02 0.10
C GLY A 162 -4.96 -10.37 0.78
N LYS A 163 -3.76 -10.85 1.05
CA LYS A 163 -3.47 -12.12 1.70
C LYS A 163 -2.83 -11.85 3.04
N TYR A 164 -3.37 -12.44 4.10
CA TYR A 164 -2.77 -12.42 5.41
C TYR A 164 -2.23 -13.80 5.76
N PHE A 165 -0.91 -13.86 5.88
CA PHE A 165 -0.17 -15.06 6.29
C PHE A 165 0.01 -15.02 7.79
N THR A 166 -0.84 -15.74 8.51
CA THR A 166 -0.96 -15.64 9.96
C THR A 166 0.32 -16.05 10.70
N ARG A 167 1.03 -17.10 10.27
CA ARG A 167 2.28 -17.50 10.94
C ARG A 167 3.40 -16.47 10.77
N GLN A 168 3.46 -15.84 9.61
CA GLN A 168 4.45 -14.83 9.26
C GLN A 168 4.08 -13.44 9.79
N GLU A 169 2.82 -13.22 10.18
CA GLU A 169 2.28 -11.90 10.49
C GLU A 169 2.54 -10.90 9.34
N GLN A 170 2.30 -11.38 8.11
CA GLN A 170 2.58 -10.66 6.87
C GLN A 170 1.28 -10.44 6.09
N ILE A 171 1.07 -9.21 5.64
CA ILE A 171 -0.02 -8.85 4.72
C ILE A 171 0.58 -8.55 3.35
N GLU A 172 0.09 -9.21 2.31
CA GLU A 172 0.36 -8.86 0.91
C GLU A 172 -0.90 -8.22 0.32
N LEU A 173 -0.77 -7.06 -0.30
CA LEU A 173 -1.88 -6.34 -0.94
C LEU A 173 -1.60 -6.17 -2.42
N GLN A 174 -2.65 -6.25 -3.22
CA GLN A 174 -2.57 -6.09 -4.67
C GLN A 174 -3.70 -5.19 -5.21
N GLY A 175 -3.34 -4.39 -6.22
CA GLY A 175 -4.23 -3.53 -6.98
C GLY A 175 -4.58 -2.23 -6.27
N ASN A 176 -4.18 -1.09 -6.86
CA ASN A 176 -4.46 0.26 -6.35
C ASN A 176 -4.13 0.43 -4.85
N VAL A 177 -2.99 -0.11 -4.40
CA VAL A 177 -2.67 -0.13 -2.97
C VAL A 177 -2.31 1.27 -2.49
N VAL A 178 -2.92 1.66 -1.37
CA VAL A 178 -2.56 2.88 -0.64
C VAL A 178 -2.23 2.51 0.80
N ALA A 179 -1.04 2.87 1.25
CA ALA A 179 -0.60 2.69 2.63
C ALA A 179 -0.28 4.05 3.27
N ILE A 180 -0.73 4.27 4.51
CA ILE A 180 -0.62 5.55 5.22
C ILE A 180 0.00 5.29 6.60
N ALA A 181 1.19 5.87 6.83
CA ALA A 181 1.80 5.97 8.15
C ALA A 181 1.53 7.36 8.73
N LYS A 182 1.18 7.46 10.02
CA LYS A 182 0.78 8.73 10.65
C LYS A 182 1.93 9.54 11.25
N ASP A 183 3.07 8.91 11.51
CA ASP A 183 4.24 9.54 12.12
C ASP A 183 5.54 9.09 11.44
N PRO A 184 6.19 9.95 10.64
CA PRO A 184 5.61 11.16 10.03
C PRO A 184 4.45 10.81 9.07
N ASP A 185 3.63 11.79 8.72
CA ASP A 185 2.54 11.63 7.74
C ASP A 185 3.13 11.28 6.36
N LEU A 186 3.01 10.01 5.99
CA LEU A 186 3.62 9.42 4.81
C LEU A 186 2.60 8.51 4.11
N GLN A 187 2.30 8.83 2.87
CA GLN A 187 1.46 8.02 1.99
C GLN A 187 2.34 7.27 0.99
N MET A 188 2.04 5.99 0.76
CA MET A 188 2.69 5.13 -0.21
C MET A 188 1.63 4.59 -1.17
N LYS A 189 1.90 4.64 -2.47
CA LYS A 189 1.00 4.17 -3.54
C LYS A 189 1.74 3.21 -4.47
N THR A 190 1.19 2.03 -4.70
CA THR A 190 1.80 1.00 -5.56
C THR A 190 0.78 -0.05 -6.01
N GLU A 191 1.15 -0.92 -6.94
CA GLU A 191 0.32 -2.05 -7.37
C GLU A 191 0.47 -3.30 -6.50
N HIS A 192 1.62 -3.47 -5.85
CA HIS A 192 1.87 -4.60 -4.96
C HIS A 192 2.68 -4.15 -3.74
N PHE A 193 2.18 -4.51 -2.57
CA PHE A 193 2.72 -4.05 -1.30
C PHE A 193 2.77 -5.19 -0.29
N ILE A 194 3.91 -5.31 0.38
CA ILE A 194 4.13 -6.33 1.41
C ILE A 194 4.36 -5.60 2.73
N TRP A 195 3.57 -5.94 3.73
CA TRP A 195 3.73 -5.42 5.08
C TRP A 195 4.07 -6.55 6.03
N GLN A 196 5.30 -6.48 6.56
CA GLN A 196 5.83 -7.39 7.56
C GLN A 196 5.67 -6.73 8.93
N ILE A 197 4.61 -7.13 9.65
CA ILE A 197 4.18 -6.44 10.87
C ILE A 197 5.23 -6.59 11.96
N LYS A 198 5.71 -7.82 12.18
CA LYS A 198 6.71 -8.16 13.19
C LYS A 198 8.04 -7.44 12.95
N GLU A 199 8.47 -7.37 11.70
CA GLU A 199 9.73 -6.73 11.29
C GLU A 199 9.63 -5.21 11.19
N ASN A 200 8.42 -4.64 11.33
CA ASN A 200 8.15 -3.22 11.14
C ASN A 200 8.55 -2.72 9.74
N LYS A 201 8.27 -3.51 8.69
CA LYS A 201 8.67 -3.18 7.30
C LYS A 201 7.47 -3.05 6.37
N ALA A 202 7.43 -1.95 5.64
CA ALA A 202 6.52 -1.69 4.52
C ALA A 202 7.33 -1.76 3.22
N ILE A 203 6.99 -2.66 2.31
CA ILE A 203 7.81 -2.99 1.15
C ILE A 203 6.98 -2.80 -0.12
N GLY A 204 7.53 -2.02 -1.06
CA GLY A 204 7.07 -1.98 -2.45
C GLY A 204 8.10 -2.68 -3.33
N ASP A 205 7.72 -3.81 -3.92
CA ASP A 205 8.54 -4.59 -4.87
C ASP A 205 8.21 -4.26 -6.34
N LYS A 206 7.29 -3.33 -6.55
CA LYS A 206 6.95 -2.67 -7.81
C LYS A 206 7.17 -1.17 -7.67
N ARG A 207 7.07 -0.46 -8.80
CA ARG A 207 7.11 1.00 -8.82
C ARG A 207 6.15 1.56 -7.78
N LEU A 208 6.69 2.38 -6.90
CA LEU A 208 6.00 2.94 -5.75
C LEU A 208 6.27 4.43 -5.67
N GLN A 209 5.21 5.17 -5.36
CA GLN A 209 5.29 6.59 -5.05
C GLN A 209 5.09 6.80 -3.56
N MET A 210 6.02 7.51 -2.89
CA MET A 210 5.87 7.98 -1.52
C MET A 210 5.64 9.49 -1.52
N GLU A 211 4.71 9.96 -0.69
CA GLU A 211 4.44 11.38 -0.49
C GLU A 211 4.46 11.67 1.01
N ARG A 212 5.35 12.57 1.43
CA ARG A 212 5.40 13.05 2.81
C ARG A 212 4.58 14.32 2.94
N TYR A 213 3.72 14.36 3.94
CA TYR A 213 2.87 15.50 4.22
C TYR A 213 3.32 16.24 5.49
N LYS A 214 3.09 17.56 5.47
CA LYS A 214 3.12 18.41 6.66
C LYS A 214 1.96 19.39 6.54
N ASP A 215 1.10 19.45 7.55
CA ASP A 215 -0.09 20.30 7.54
C ASP A 215 -0.98 20.09 6.29
N LYS A 216 -1.11 18.82 5.86
CA LYS A 216 -1.85 18.37 4.65
C LYS A 216 -1.25 18.83 3.31
N ILE A 217 -0.06 19.41 3.32
CA ILE A 217 0.67 19.81 2.12
C ILE A 217 1.79 18.81 1.86
N VAL A 218 1.91 18.34 0.62
CA VAL A 218 3.06 17.49 0.21
C VAL A 218 4.33 18.32 0.34
N THR A 219 5.34 17.79 1.03
CA THR A 219 6.65 18.44 1.21
C THR A 219 7.70 17.78 0.33
N ASP A 220 7.63 16.46 0.24
CA ASP A 220 8.56 15.63 -0.51
C ASP A 220 7.78 14.51 -1.21
N ARG A 221 8.18 14.19 -2.45
CA ARG A 221 7.67 13.07 -3.23
C ARG A 221 8.84 12.21 -3.69
N VAL A 222 8.73 10.90 -3.54
CA VAL A 222 9.70 9.92 -4.03
C VAL A 222 9.02 8.95 -4.98
N GLU A 223 9.67 8.67 -6.09
CA GLU A 223 9.37 7.51 -6.93
C GLU A 223 10.59 6.59 -6.98
N SER A 224 10.35 5.28 -6.88
CA SER A 224 11.39 4.25 -7.04
C SER A 224 10.77 2.92 -7.47
N ASP A 225 11.53 2.05 -8.10
CA ASP A 225 11.02 0.73 -8.52
C ASP A 225 10.98 -0.28 -7.37
N LEU A 226 11.83 -0.08 -6.36
CA LEU A 226 11.92 -0.93 -5.17
C LEU A 226 12.12 -0.07 -3.93
N SER A 227 11.34 -0.32 -2.89
CA SER A 227 11.47 0.39 -1.62
C SER A 227 11.17 -0.49 -0.41
N GLU A 228 11.91 -0.25 0.68
CA GLU A 228 11.61 -0.78 2.01
C GLU A 228 11.59 0.38 3.00
N TYR A 229 10.43 0.65 3.58
CA TYR A 229 10.26 1.64 4.64
C TYR A 229 10.20 0.94 6.00
N ASN A 230 11.14 1.29 6.87
CA ASN A 230 11.15 0.80 8.25
C ASN A 230 10.25 1.69 9.13
N LEU A 231 9.12 1.13 9.57
CA LEU A 231 8.11 1.81 10.38
C LEU A 231 8.62 2.25 11.75
N LYS A 232 9.71 1.65 12.26
CA LYS A 232 10.33 1.99 13.55
C LYS A 232 11.35 3.12 13.41
N THR A 233 12.31 2.99 12.48
CA THR A 233 13.38 3.98 12.29
C THR A 233 12.97 5.16 11.42
N LYS A 234 11.88 5.03 10.66
CA LYS A 234 11.38 6.03 9.68
C LYS A 234 12.35 6.27 8.51
N ILE A 235 13.15 5.24 8.18
CA ILE A 235 14.10 5.27 7.07
C ILE A 235 13.53 4.45 5.92
N ALA A 236 13.45 5.06 4.74
CA ALA A 236 13.16 4.39 3.48
C ALA A 236 14.47 4.02 2.77
N THR A 237 14.66 2.74 2.50
CA THR A 237 15.69 2.23 1.59
C THR A 237 15.11 2.20 0.19
N LEU A 238 15.66 3.01 -0.70
CA LEU A 238 15.18 3.22 -2.07
C LEU A 238 16.17 2.59 -3.05
N LYS A 239 15.67 1.88 -4.07
CA LYS A 239 16.51 1.20 -5.07
C LYS A 239 15.87 1.31 -6.47
N LYS A 240 16.74 1.53 -7.46
CA LYS A 240 16.46 1.65 -8.91
C LYS A 240 15.54 2.81 -9.28
N ASN A 241 15.94 3.59 -10.29
CA ASN A 241 15.14 4.66 -10.89
C ASN A 241 14.57 5.65 -9.85
N ILE A 242 15.40 6.03 -8.87
CA ILE A 242 14.98 6.89 -7.76
C ILE A 242 14.85 8.32 -8.26
N GLN A 243 13.73 8.95 -7.97
CA GLN A 243 13.50 10.39 -8.14
C GLN A 243 12.83 10.94 -6.89
N LEU A 244 13.58 11.69 -6.09
CA LEU A 244 13.07 12.41 -4.92
C LEU A 244 12.96 13.89 -5.25
N THR A 245 11.75 14.41 -5.25
CA THR A 245 11.42 15.81 -5.45
C THR A 245 11.06 16.44 -4.12
N SER A 246 11.80 17.46 -3.70
CA SER A 246 11.45 18.30 -2.55
C SER A 246 10.89 19.64 -3.04
N ILE A 247 9.87 20.16 -2.35
CA ILE A 247 9.27 21.47 -2.67
C ILE A 247 10.12 22.60 -2.08
N GLU A 248 10.56 22.42 -0.84
CA GLU A 248 11.37 23.40 -0.12
C GLU A 248 12.50 22.70 0.63
N PRO A 249 13.73 22.70 0.08
CA PRO A 249 14.18 23.43 -1.10
C PRO A 249 13.71 22.79 -2.43
N PRO A 250 13.59 23.54 -3.54
CA PRO A 250 13.02 23.06 -4.81
C PRO A 250 14.04 22.23 -5.60
N VAL A 251 14.39 21.04 -5.08
CA VAL A 251 15.41 20.16 -5.65
C VAL A 251 14.82 18.83 -6.10
N LEU A 252 15.41 18.27 -7.16
CA LEU A 252 15.22 16.89 -7.60
C LEU A 252 16.52 16.11 -7.37
N ILE A 253 16.46 15.02 -6.62
CA ILE A 253 17.56 14.10 -6.36
C ILE A 253 17.28 12.81 -7.12
N ALA A 254 18.18 12.41 -8.02
CA ALA A 254 18.07 11.21 -8.83
C ALA A 254 19.26 10.27 -8.62
N GLY A 255 19.00 8.96 -8.59
CA GLY A 255 20.02 7.94 -8.38
C GLY A 255 19.47 6.51 -8.45
N ASN A 256 20.29 5.53 -8.07
CA ASN A 256 19.90 4.10 -8.10
C ASN A 256 19.90 3.41 -6.74
N ALA A 257 20.51 4.01 -5.71
CA ALA A 257 20.40 3.56 -4.32
C ALA A 257 20.43 4.77 -3.40
N ALA A 258 19.50 4.86 -2.47
CA ALA A 258 19.50 5.92 -1.46
C ALA A 258 18.83 5.45 -0.17
N LEU A 259 19.25 6.04 0.94
CA LEU A 259 18.55 6.01 2.22
C LEU A 259 17.90 7.37 2.42
N TRP A 260 16.58 7.39 2.58
CA TRP A 260 15.82 8.59 2.93
C TRP A 260 15.34 8.49 4.37
N ASP A 261 15.95 9.27 5.26
CA ASP A 261 15.46 9.48 6.60
C ASP A 261 14.31 10.49 6.55
N VAL A 262 13.08 9.98 6.59
CA VAL A 262 11.86 10.78 6.41
C VAL A 262 11.67 11.75 7.58
N LYS A 263 12.10 11.35 8.78
CA LYS A 263 11.96 12.16 10.00
C LYS A 263 12.99 13.29 10.04
N ASN A 264 14.26 12.96 9.82
CA ASN A 264 15.35 13.94 9.85
C ASN A 264 15.50 14.69 8.52
N GLN A 265 14.74 14.34 7.49
CA GLN A 265 14.73 14.96 6.17
C GLN A 265 16.12 14.94 5.54
N THR A 266 16.78 13.78 5.62
CA THR A 266 18.11 13.57 5.01
C THR A 266 18.07 12.46 3.98
N VAL A 267 18.82 12.64 2.90
CA VAL A 267 18.97 11.68 1.82
C VAL A 267 20.45 11.34 1.71
N LEU A 268 20.79 10.07 1.78
CA LEU A 268 22.16 9.57 1.66
C LEU A 268 22.24 8.60 0.48
N SER A 269 23.17 8.84 -0.44
CA SER A 269 23.51 7.94 -1.53
C SER A 269 24.99 7.61 -1.46
N THR A 270 25.31 6.31 -1.40
CA THR A 270 26.68 5.78 -1.57
C THR A 270 26.95 5.35 -3.02
N GLN A 271 26.04 5.74 -3.94
CA GLN A 271 26.15 5.51 -5.37
C GLN A 271 26.02 6.85 -6.13
N PRO A 272 26.37 6.88 -7.42
CA PRO A 272 26.26 8.08 -8.23
C PRO A 272 24.89 8.74 -8.12
N VAL A 273 24.92 10.03 -7.81
CA VAL A 273 23.73 10.85 -7.53
C VAL A 273 23.78 12.14 -8.34
N LYS A 274 22.62 12.55 -8.83
CA LYS A 274 22.40 13.82 -9.51
C LYS A 274 21.40 14.64 -8.72
N ILE A 275 21.76 15.89 -8.41
CA ILE A 275 20.88 16.83 -7.73
C ILE A 275 20.65 18.02 -8.66
N ILE A 276 19.40 18.39 -8.85
CA ILE A 276 18.99 19.48 -9.74
C ILE A 276 18.22 20.51 -8.93
N HIS A 277 18.65 21.76 -8.93
CA HIS A 277 17.82 22.86 -8.47
C HIS A 277 16.81 23.23 -9.57
N GLN A 278 15.52 23.03 -9.32
CA GLN A 278 14.49 23.10 -10.36
C GLN A 278 14.28 24.52 -10.91
N LYS A 279 14.46 25.56 -10.08
CA LYS A 279 14.29 26.97 -10.50
C LYS A 279 15.53 27.53 -11.18
N GLU A 280 16.67 27.45 -10.49
CA GLU A 280 17.97 27.90 -11.01
C GLU A 280 18.57 27.03 -12.12
N GLN A 281 18.06 25.81 -12.37
CA GLN A 281 18.63 24.90 -13.37
C GLN A 281 20.12 24.60 -13.11
N LEU A 282 20.51 24.56 -11.83
CA LEU A 282 21.83 24.12 -11.38
C LEU A 282 21.83 22.61 -11.23
N VAL A 283 22.79 21.94 -11.87
CA VAL A 283 22.95 20.48 -11.78
C VAL A 283 24.25 20.18 -11.05
N ILE A 284 24.21 19.37 -10.00
CA ILE A 284 25.41 18.87 -9.32
C ILE A 284 25.36 17.34 -9.32
N THR A 285 26.45 16.71 -9.75
CA THR A 285 26.60 15.25 -9.76
C THR A 285 27.82 14.85 -8.94
N GLY A 286 27.76 13.69 -8.29
CA GLY A 286 28.88 13.11 -7.56
C GLY A 286 28.73 11.60 -7.41
N ASN A 287 29.81 10.91 -7.08
CA ASN A 287 29.80 9.45 -6.87
C ASN A 287 29.12 9.05 -5.56
N GLU A 288 29.10 9.95 -4.59
CA GLU A 288 28.32 9.85 -3.36
C GLU A 288 27.71 11.21 -3.02
N GLY A 289 26.63 11.22 -2.25
CA GLY A 289 26.04 12.47 -1.81
C GLY A 289 25.15 12.34 -0.59
N ARG A 290 25.15 13.40 0.21
CA ARG A 290 24.27 13.59 1.36
C ARG A 290 23.54 14.91 1.22
N VAL A 291 22.22 14.87 1.22
CA VAL A 291 21.37 16.07 1.21
C VAL A 291 20.64 16.16 2.55
N ASP A 292 20.73 17.31 3.20
CA ASP A 292 19.93 17.67 4.37
C ASP A 292 18.91 18.71 3.88
N LEU A 293 17.66 18.27 3.68
CA LEU A 293 16.59 19.10 3.12
C LEU A 293 16.17 20.18 4.14
N ALA A 294 16.17 19.86 5.42
CA ALA A 294 15.84 20.82 6.48
C ALA A 294 16.88 21.95 6.58
N LYS A 295 18.17 21.61 6.50
CA LYS A 295 19.26 22.60 6.48
C LYS A 295 19.51 23.20 5.11
N ARG A 296 18.89 22.64 4.06
CA ARG A 296 19.06 23.05 2.65
C ARG A 296 20.53 23.01 2.22
N VAL A 297 21.23 21.94 2.58
CA VAL A 297 22.65 21.74 2.25
C VAL A 297 22.84 20.37 1.59
N ALA A 298 23.60 20.32 0.50
CA ALA A 298 24.08 19.10 -0.12
C ALA A 298 25.60 18.99 0.00
N ASN A 299 26.11 17.82 0.36
CA ASN A 299 27.54 17.50 0.32
C ASN A 299 27.73 16.34 -0.65
N LEU A 300 28.62 16.48 -1.62
CA LEU A 300 28.95 15.43 -2.59
C LEU A 300 30.45 15.17 -2.59
N THR A 301 30.83 13.93 -2.85
CA THR A 301 32.21 13.46 -2.81
C THR A 301 32.50 12.47 -3.95
N GLY A 302 33.76 12.08 -4.09
CA GLY A 302 34.21 11.06 -5.02
C GLY A 302 34.36 11.54 -6.47
N GLY A 303 34.58 12.84 -6.66
CA GLY A 303 34.57 13.48 -7.98
C GLY A 303 33.19 14.07 -8.25
N VAL A 304 33.13 15.39 -8.20
CA VAL A 304 31.90 16.17 -8.26
C VAL A 304 31.97 17.12 -9.43
N GLN A 305 30.86 17.24 -10.16
CA GLN A 305 30.69 18.19 -11.26
C GLN A 305 29.45 19.05 -11.00
N GLY A 306 29.64 20.36 -10.93
CA GLY A 306 28.57 21.35 -10.93
C GLY A 306 28.44 22.00 -12.32
N ILE A 307 27.22 22.13 -12.82
CA ILE A 307 26.91 22.75 -14.12
C ILE A 307 25.82 23.81 -13.90
N GLY A 308 26.20 25.08 -14.08
CA GLY A 308 25.27 26.20 -14.13
C GLY A 308 24.71 26.36 -15.54
N THR A 309 23.52 25.82 -15.80
CA THR A 309 22.97 25.72 -17.17
C THR A 309 22.74 27.09 -17.84
N ARG A 310 22.34 28.12 -17.08
CA ARG A 310 22.06 29.46 -17.63
C ARG A 310 23.29 30.12 -18.24
N ASN A 311 24.45 29.91 -17.63
CA ASN A 311 25.70 30.59 -17.97
C ASN A 311 26.76 29.65 -18.56
N GLN A 312 26.38 28.38 -18.77
CA GLN A 312 27.25 27.32 -19.25
C GLN A 312 28.56 27.22 -18.46
N SER A 313 28.49 27.51 -17.15
CA SER A 313 29.61 27.42 -16.23
C SER A 313 29.71 25.99 -15.70
N GLN A 314 30.95 25.51 -15.55
CA GLN A 314 31.25 24.18 -15.04
C GLN A 314 32.28 24.27 -13.92
N LEU A 315 32.09 23.46 -12.90
CA LEU A 315 33.04 23.31 -11.81
C LEU A 315 33.28 21.83 -11.57
N TYR A 316 34.53 21.43 -11.49
CA TYR A 316 34.95 20.09 -11.11
C TYR A 316 35.76 20.17 -9.83
N ALA A 317 35.56 19.21 -8.92
CA ALA A 317 36.33 19.08 -7.69
C ALA A 317 36.23 17.65 -7.14
N THR A 318 37.04 17.32 -6.13
CA THR A 318 36.97 16.04 -5.43
C THR A 318 35.74 15.98 -4.52
N GLN A 319 35.42 17.10 -3.87
CA GLN A 319 34.25 17.26 -3.01
C GLN A 319 33.65 18.66 -3.15
N MET A 320 32.33 18.77 -2.94
CA MET A 320 31.62 20.04 -2.89
C MET A 320 30.57 20.05 -1.79
N ARG A 321 30.48 21.17 -1.09
CA ARG A 321 29.35 21.54 -0.24
C ARG A 321 28.56 22.63 -0.96
N TRP A 322 27.27 22.42 -1.12
CA TRP A 322 26.34 23.34 -1.76
C TRP A 322 25.27 23.77 -0.77
N ASP A 323 25.22 25.07 -0.49
CA ASP A 323 24.12 25.72 0.20
C ASP A 323 23.01 26.01 -0.82
N ILE A 324 21.93 25.24 -0.74
CA ILE A 324 20.87 25.19 -1.75
C ILE A 324 20.05 26.48 -1.73
N SER A 325 19.94 27.16 -0.60
CA SER A 325 19.19 28.43 -0.52
C SER A 325 19.96 29.58 -1.17
N THR A 326 21.24 29.69 -0.85
CA THR A 326 22.07 30.81 -1.32
C THR A 326 22.75 30.54 -2.66
N GLN A 327 22.71 29.29 -3.13
CA GLN A 327 23.47 28.77 -4.28
C GLN A 327 24.99 28.82 -4.10
N ASN A 328 25.48 29.07 -2.87
CA ASN A 328 26.90 29.09 -2.59
C ASN A 328 27.47 27.68 -2.63
N ILE A 329 28.61 27.53 -3.30
CA ILE A 329 29.37 26.29 -3.39
C ILE A 329 30.73 26.51 -2.76
N ASP A 330 31.10 25.61 -1.86
CA ASP A 330 32.45 25.42 -1.34
C ASP A 330 33.01 24.12 -1.96
N ALA A 331 33.99 24.23 -2.86
CA ALA A 331 34.61 23.11 -3.56
C ALA A 331 36.07 22.94 -3.16
N SER A 332 36.55 21.69 -3.09
CA SER A 332 37.95 21.42 -2.78
C SER A 332 38.48 20.12 -3.41
N GLY A 333 39.79 20.11 -3.63
CA GLY A 333 40.55 19.01 -4.22
C GLY A 333 40.48 19.03 -5.74
N ASN A 334 41.60 19.34 -6.40
CA ASN A 334 41.74 19.37 -7.87
C ASN A 334 40.62 20.18 -8.54
N VAL A 335 40.48 21.45 -8.15
CA VAL A 335 39.41 22.32 -8.64
C VAL A 335 39.71 22.79 -10.06
N ILE A 336 38.71 22.66 -10.93
CA ILE A 336 38.72 23.19 -12.30
C ILE A 336 37.41 23.94 -12.54
N TYR A 337 37.49 25.25 -12.73
CA TYR A 337 36.36 26.10 -13.12
C TYR A 337 36.47 26.47 -14.59
N LYS A 338 35.39 26.27 -15.35
CA LYS A 338 35.28 26.64 -16.76
C LYS A 338 34.04 27.47 -17.00
N GLN A 339 34.16 28.48 -17.84
CA GLN A 339 33.07 29.34 -18.27
C GLN A 339 33.24 29.64 -19.75
N LEU A 340 32.13 29.65 -20.50
CA LEU A 340 32.19 29.88 -21.95
C LEU A 340 32.17 31.36 -22.33
N ASN A 341 31.43 32.20 -21.59
CA ASN A 341 31.28 33.61 -21.93
C ASN A 341 31.27 34.51 -20.67
N PRO A 342 32.29 35.39 -20.49
CA PRO A 342 33.56 35.36 -21.22
C PRO A 342 34.29 34.02 -21.02
N PRO A 343 35.07 33.56 -22.03
CA PRO A 343 35.81 32.31 -21.95
C PRO A 343 36.88 32.38 -20.86
N LEU A 344 36.79 31.47 -19.89
CA LEU A 344 37.67 31.43 -18.74
C LEU A 344 37.87 30.00 -18.26
N ASN A 345 39.12 29.61 -18.04
CA ASN A 345 39.49 28.33 -17.42
C ASN A 345 40.44 28.61 -16.25
N VAL A 346 40.08 28.16 -15.05
CA VAL A 346 40.85 28.42 -13.82
C VAL A 346 41.02 27.12 -13.04
N THR A 347 42.24 26.84 -12.60
CA THR A 347 42.55 25.66 -11.78
C THR A 347 43.15 26.03 -10.44
N GLY A 348 42.84 25.26 -9.40
CA GLY A 348 43.32 25.51 -8.04
C GLY A 348 43.01 24.37 -7.05
N ALA A 349 43.26 24.63 -5.76
CA ALA A 349 43.01 23.67 -4.69
C ALA A 349 41.60 23.79 -4.11
N THR A 350 41.07 25.00 -4.02
CA THR A 350 39.72 25.28 -3.51
C THR A 350 39.01 26.32 -4.37
N ALA A 351 37.67 26.28 -4.36
CA ALA A 351 36.85 27.35 -4.90
C ALA A 351 35.67 27.66 -3.99
N ARG A 352 35.28 28.93 -3.97
CA ARG A 352 34.05 29.40 -3.32
C ARG A 352 33.28 30.33 -4.23
N GLY A 353 31.98 30.16 -4.34
CA GLY A 353 31.15 31.09 -5.10
C GLY A 353 29.83 30.52 -5.59
N LYS A 354 29.24 31.19 -6.58
CA LYS A 354 27.96 30.83 -7.20
C LYS A 354 28.14 30.67 -8.71
N LEU A 355 27.84 29.48 -9.21
CA LEU A 355 27.96 29.18 -10.64
C LEU A 355 26.98 29.98 -11.51
N GLN A 356 25.81 30.31 -10.97
CA GLN A 356 24.76 31.08 -11.64
C GLN A 356 25.05 32.58 -11.72
N ASP A 357 25.97 33.09 -10.91
CA ASP A 357 26.35 34.50 -10.92
C ASP A 357 27.71 34.69 -11.60
N GLN A 358 28.33 33.60 -12.11
CA GLN A 358 29.71 33.58 -12.61
C GLN A 358 30.72 34.14 -11.60
N SER A 359 30.38 34.10 -10.31
CA SER A 359 31.15 34.68 -9.22
C SER A 359 31.81 33.53 -8.46
N VAL A 360 33.00 33.13 -8.91
CA VAL A 360 33.78 32.03 -8.32
C VAL A 360 35.20 32.50 -8.03
N VAL A 361 35.60 32.40 -6.77
CA VAL A 361 36.97 32.66 -6.31
C VAL A 361 37.70 31.33 -6.19
N VAL A 362 38.77 31.16 -6.94
CA VAL A 362 39.63 29.97 -6.92
C VAL A 362 40.93 30.29 -6.19
N ASN A 363 41.32 29.46 -5.22
CA ASN A 363 42.56 29.63 -4.46
C ASN A 363 43.51 28.45 -4.69
N SER A 364 44.82 28.72 -4.66
CA SER A 364 45.83 27.67 -4.70
C SER A 364 46.04 27.04 -3.32
N GLY A 365 46.64 25.84 -3.30
CA GLY A 365 47.15 25.22 -2.07
C GLY A 365 48.52 25.79 -1.70
N SER A 366 48.98 25.53 -0.47
CA SER A 366 50.32 25.93 -0.01
C SER A 366 51.41 25.48 -0.99
N GLY A 367 52.15 26.43 -1.55
CA GLY A 367 53.25 26.18 -2.50
C GLY A 367 52.85 26.03 -3.98
N SER A 368 51.58 26.23 -4.33
CA SER A 368 51.09 26.19 -5.73
C SER A 368 50.56 27.55 -6.18
N ARG A 369 50.47 27.78 -7.50
CA ARG A 369 49.82 28.96 -8.10
C ARG A 369 48.50 28.57 -8.75
N VAL A 370 47.55 29.48 -8.74
CA VAL A 370 46.34 29.39 -9.58
C VAL A 370 46.78 29.56 -11.03
N VAL A 371 46.29 28.70 -11.92
CA VAL A 371 46.55 28.82 -13.36
C VAL A 371 45.26 29.28 -14.03
N THR A 372 45.32 30.41 -14.73
CA THR A 372 44.21 30.99 -15.46
C THR A 372 44.55 31.05 -16.93
N GLU A 373 43.70 30.47 -17.77
CA GLU A 373 43.76 30.56 -19.22
C GLU A 373 42.55 31.38 -19.70
N ILE A 374 42.83 32.46 -20.42
CA ILE A 374 41.83 33.28 -21.11
C ILE A 374 42.02 33.01 -22.60
N ILE A 375 41.01 32.43 -23.24
CA ILE A 375 41.02 32.16 -24.68
C ILE A 375 40.35 33.37 -25.35
N PRO A 376 41.04 34.18 -26.18
CA PRO A 376 40.50 35.43 -26.74
C PRO A 376 39.24 35.25 -27.59
#